data_AF-A0A0H2KMT3-F1
#
_entry.id   AF-A0A0H2KMT3-F1
#
_cell.length_a   1.000
_cell.length_b   1.000
_cell.length_c   1.000
_cell.angle_alpha   90.00
_cell.angle_beta   90.00
_cell.angle_gamma   90.00
#
_symmetry.space_group_name_H-M   'P 1'
#
loop_
_entity.id
_entity.type
_entity.pdbx_description
1 polymer ?
#
loop_
_entity_poly.entity_id
_entity_poly.type
_entity_poly.pdbx_seq_one_letter_code
_entity_poly.pdbx_strand_id
1 'polypeptide(L)'
;MPGLPRRGAEEPPDLVRALEHARILRAAGDPGGAAQVLDRAFAAEGVRTRSVAERVRFRALVLRADLALALHDEAAAERFLEGVEWFRAGADFLPRVAEALAALDDEVHRADELRDRLASERRTG
;
A
#
# COMPACT_ATOMS: atom_id res chain seq x y z
N MET A 1 13.33 -15.30 42.12
CA MET A 1 13.61 -14.64 40.83
C MET A 1 12.28 -14.28 40.17
N PRO A 2 11.76 -13.04 40.30
CA PRO A 2 10.57 -12.62 39.58
C PRO A 2 10.95 -12.36 38.11
N GLY A 3 10.22 -12.98 37.18
CA GLY A 3 10.49 -12.91 35.75
C GLY A 3 10.36 -11.51 35.18
N LEU A 4 11.29 -11.16 34.28
CA LEU A 4 11.31 -9.90 33.54
C LEU A 4 9.97 -9.68 32.79
N PRO A 5 9.52 -8.41 32.65
CA PRO A 5 8.35 -8.12 31.85
C PRO A 5 8.62 -8.55 30.41
N ARG A 6 7.79 -9.46 29.89
CA ARG A 6 7.77 -9.77 28.46
C ARG A 6 7.55 -8.43 27.76
N ARG A 7 8.54 -7.98 26.95
CA ARG A 7 8.38 -6.86 26.01
C ARG A 7 7.00 -7.05 25.38
N GLY A 8 6.08 -6.12 25.65
CA GLY A 8 4.77 -6.14 25.01
C GLY A 8 5.02 -6.31 23.52
N ALA A 9 4.43 -7.34 22.92
CA ALA A 9 4.45 -7.49 21.48
C ALA A 9 3.92 -6.16 20.93
N GLU A 10 4.83 -5.36 20.37
CA GLU A 10 4.51 -4.09 19.75
C GLU A 10 3.41 -4.42 18.75
N GLU A 11 2.18 -3.99 19.01
CA GLU A 11 1.05 -4.36 18.17
C GLU A 11 1.42 -3.94 16.74
N PRO A 12 1.47 -4.88 15.79
CA PRO A 12 1.92 -4.53 14.45
C PRO A 12 1.05 -3.38 13.92
N PRO A 13 1.62 -2.39 13.23
CA PRO A 13 0.90 -1.17 12.89
C PRO A 13 -0.37 -1.48 12.09
N ASP A 14 -1.49 -0.90 12.52
CA ASP A 14 -2.73 -0.90 11.75
C ASP A 14 -2.50 -0.19 10.40
N LEU A 15 -3.02 -0.75 9.31
CA LEU A 15 -2.75 -0.26 7.95
C LEU A 15 -3.23 1.19 7.77
N VAL A 16 -4.30 1.59 8.46
CA VAL A 16 -4.78 2.98 8.45
C VAL A 16 -3.70 3.93 8.98
N ARG A 17 -3.15 3.61 10.17
CA ARG A 17 -2.11 4.42 10.81
C ARG A 17 -0.80 4.38 10.01
N ALA A 18 -0.46 3.22 9.46
CA ALA A 18 0.72 3.07 8.62
C ALA A 18 0.63 3.92 7.35
N LEU A 19 -0.56 3.99 6.72
CA LEU A 19 -0.82 4.82 5.55
C LEU A 19 -0.63 6.31 5.85
N GLU A 20 -1.19 6.79 6.96
CA GLU A 20 -1.01 8.18 7.39
C GLU A 20 0.46 8.50 7.65
N HIS A 21 1.16 7.63 8.38
CA HIS A 21 2.58 7.82 8.69
C HIS A 21 3.44 7.80 7.42
N ALA A 22 3.19 6.88 6.50
CA ALA A 22 3.91 6.81 5.22
C ALA A 22 3.72 8.09 4.38
N ARG A 23 2.53 8.69 4.39
CA ARG A 23 2.27 9.98 3.72
C ARG A 23 3.12 11.10 4.32
N ILE A 24 3.23 11.15 5.64
CA ILE A 24 4.06 12.14 6.34
C ILE A 24 5.54 11.96 5.98
N LEU A 25 6.05 10.72 6.00
CA LEU A 25 7.43 10.41 5.64
C LEU A 25 7.75 10.77 4.19
N ARG A 26 6.84 10.42 3.25
CA ARG A 26 6.96 10.83 1.85
C ARG A 26 7.01 12.35 1.70
N ALA A 27 6.14 13.08 2.38
CA ALA A 27 6.13 14.55 2.36
C ALA A 27 7.41 15.16 2.97
N ALA A 28 8.02 14.46 3.93
CA ALA A 28 9.31 14.83 4.50
C ALA A 28 10.53 14.45 3.63
N GLY A 29 10.31 13.83 2.46
CA GLY A 29 11.39 13.41 1.56
C GLY A 29 12.04 12.08 1.92
N ASP A 30 11.40 11.25 2.74
CA ASP A 30 11.86 9.90 3.11
C ASP A 30 10.99 8.80 2.47
N PRO A 31 11.16 8.52 1.17
CA PRO A 31 10.40 7.47 0.51
C PRO A 31 10.78 6.06 0.99
N GLY A 32 12.02 5.85 1.45
CA GLY A 32 12.50 4.57 1.96
C GLY A 32 11.85 4.20 3.29
N GLY A 33 11.80 5.15 4.23
CA GLY A 33 11.08 4.98 5.50
C GLY A 33 9.58 4.80 5.29
N ALA A 34 8.98 5.57 4.38
CA ALA A 34 7.56 5.44 4.02
C ALA A 34 7.24 4.03 3.49
N ALA A 35 8.07 3.50 2.59
CA ALA A 35 7.92 2.16 2.05
C ALA A 35 8.03 1.09 3.14
N GLN A 36 9.01 1.23 4.04
CA GLN A 36 9.24 0.28 5.13
C GLN A 36 8.06 0.21 6.11
N VAL A 37 7.43 1.35 6.42
CA VAL A 37 6.24 1.40 7.28
C VAL A 37 5.07 0.64 6.65
N LEU A 38 4.83 0.83 5.36
CA LEU A 38 3.77 0.12 4.64
C LEU A 38 4.06 -1.38 4.53
N ASP A 39 5.30 -1.77 4.24
CA ASP A 39 5.69 -3.18 4.09
C ASP A 39 5.45 -3.96 5.40
N ARG A 40 5.76 -3.36 6.56
CA ARG A 40 5.45 -3.95 7.87
C ARG A 40 3.95 -4.11 8.12
N ALA A 41 3.15 -3.12 7.71
CA ALA A 41 1.70 -3.16 7.88
C ALA A 41 1.04 -4.22 6.98
N PHE A 42 1.47 -4.34 5.72
CA PHE A 42 1.02 -5.40 4.82
C PHE A 42 1.38 -6.79 5.33
N ALA A 43 2.61 -6.98 5.84
CA ALA A 43 3.03 -8.26 6.44
C ALA A 43 2.16 -8.65 7.65
N ALA A 44 1.69 -7.67 8.41
CA ALA A 44 0.82 -7.89 9.56
C ALA A 44 -0.66 -8.13 9.20
N GLU A 45 -1.13 -7.61 8.06
CA GLU A 45 -2.49 -7.84 7.56
C GLU A 45 -2.76 -9.34 7.38
N GLY A 46 -1.82 -10.08 6.77
CA GLY A 46 -1.93 -11.52 6.55
C GLY A 46 -1.99 -12.37 7.84
N VAL A 47 -1.65 -11.78 8.99
CA VAL A 47 -1.66 -12.44 10.31
C VAL A 47 -2.95 -12.16 11.08
N ARG A 48 -3.71 -11.11 10.72
CA ARG A 48 -4.91 -10.69 11.46
C ARG A 48 -6.19 -11.09 10.71
N THR A 49 -7.18 -11.53 11.46
CA THR A 49 -8.55 -11.82 10.97
C THR A 49 -9.45 -10.57 10.86
N ARG A 50 -8.90 -9.37 11.08
CA ARG A 50 -9.67 -8.12 11.01
C ARG A 50 -9.64 -7.58 9.59
N SER A 51 -10.81 -7.53 8.94
CA SER A 51 -10.94 -6.97 7.60
C SER A 51 -10.58 -5.48 7.62
N VAL A 52 -9.53 -5.10 6.90
CA VAL A 52 -9.25 -3.69 6.60
C VAL A 52 -10.27 -3.21 5.58
N ALA A 53 -10.74 -1.97 5.73
CA ALA A 53 -11.62 -1.36 4.74
C ALA A 53 -10.93 -1.33 3.37
N GLU A 54 -11.64 -1.79 2.34
CA GLU A 54 -11.16 -1.94 0.96
C GLU A 54 -10.47 -0.67 0.45
N ARG A 55 -11.02 0.50 0.80
CA ARG A 55 -10.47 1.81 0.44
C ARG A 55 -9.08 2.08 0.99
N VAL A 56 -8.82 1.68 2.23
CA VAL A 56 -7.53 1.89 2.90
C VAL A 56 -6.47 1.02 2.24
N ARG A 57 -6.83 -0.24 1.96
CA ARG A 57 -5.94 -1.19 1.30
C ARG A 57 -5.59 -0.71 -0.11
N PHE A 58 -6.56 -0.25 -0.88
CA PHE A 58 -6.33 0.33 -2.21
C PHE A 58 -5.36 1.52 -2.15
N ARG A 59 -5.62 2.49 -1.27
CA ARG A 59 -4.75 3.67 -1.08
C ARG A 59 -3.32 3.28 -0.70
N ALA A 60 -3.16 2.29 0.17
CA ALA A 60 -1.85 1.80 0.58
C ALA A 60 -1.08 1.14 -0.58
N LEU A 61 -1.77 0.36 -1.43
CA LEU A 61 -1.18 -0.25 -2.62
C LEU A 61 -0.69 0.81 -3.61
N VAL A 62 -1.54 1.81 -3.91
CA VAL A 62 -1.18 2.92 -4.82
C VAL A 62 0.01 3.71 -4.27
N LEU A 63 -0.01 4.08 -2.99
CA LEU A 63 1.11 4.80 -2.37
C LEU A 63 2.40 3.98 -2.40
N ARG A 64 2.32 2.68 -2.14
CA ARG A 64 3.52 1.83 -2.13
C ARG A 64 4.12 1.63 -3.52
N ALA A 65 3.29 1.58 -4.57
CA ALA A 65 3.74 1.59 -5.96
C ALA A 65 4.44 2.91 -6.34
N ASP A 66 3.87 4.06 -5.94
CA ASP A 66 4.49 5.38 -6.16
C ASP A 66 5.88 5.45 -5.51
N LEU A 67 5.97 4.99 -4.26
CA LEU A 67 7.23 4.94 -3.52
C LEU A 67 8.25 3.99 -4.16
N ALA A 68 7.81 2.86 -4.71
CA ALA A 68 8.69 1.94 -5.41
C ALA A 68 9.34 2.59 -6.65
N LEU A 69 8.54 3.30 -7.46
CA LEU A 69 9.05 4.04 -8.62
C LEU A 69 9.98 5.19 -8.20
N ALA A 70 9.66 5.89 -7.11
CA ALA A 70 10.56 6.91 -6.55
C ALA A 70 11.91 6.34 -6.08
N LEU A 71 11.94 5.05 -5.71
CA LEU A 71 13.13 4.32 -5.28
C LEU A 71 13.78 3.53 -6.42
N HIS A 72 13.30 3.67 -7.67
CA HIS A 72 13.75 2.90 -8.84
C HIS A 72 13.64 1.37 -8.67
N ASP A 73 12.67 0.91 -7.89
CA ASP A 73 12.33 -0.51 -7.70
C ASP A 73 11.11 -0.88 -8.55
N GLU A 74 11.35 -1.10 -9.84
CA GLU A 74 10.31 -1.43 -10.82
C GLU A 74 9.59 -2.75 -10.51
N ALA A 75 10.30 -3.73 -9.96
CA ALA A 75 9.74 -5.03 -9.61
C ALA A 75 8.74 -4.91 -8.46
N ALA A 76 9.08 -4.12 -7.43
CA ALA A 76 8.13 -3.83 -6.37
C ALA A 76 6.95 -3.00 -6.89
N ALA A 77 7.20 -2.00 -7.74
CA ALA A 77 6.14 -1.19 -8.35
C ALA A 77 5.11 -2.05 -9.09
N GLU A 78 5.57 -2.97 -9.95
CA GLU A 78 4.73 -3.91 -10.67
C GLU A 78 3.88 -4.77 -9.72
N ARG A 79 4.51 -5.38 -8.71
CA ARG A 79 3.81 -6.25 -7.75
C ARG A 79 2.69 -5.51 -7.01
N PHE A 80 2.92 -4.27 -6.61
CA PHE A 80 1.90 -3.48 -5.92
C PHE A 80 0.79 -3.01 -6.88
N LEU A 81 1.13 -2.67 -8.12
CA LEU A 81 0.16 -2.35 -9.17
C LEU A 81 -0.66 -3.57 -9.62
N GLU A 82 -0.11 -4.78 -9.54
CA GLU A 82 -0.88 -6.02 -9.73
C GLU A 82 -1.94 -6.17 -8.64
N GLY A 83 -1.58 -5.90 -7.39
CA GLY A 83 -2.55 -5.87 -6.27
C GLY A 83 -3.68 -4.85 -6.49
N VAL A 84 -3.40 -3.71 -7.11
CA VAL A 84 -4.42 -2.72 -7.52
C VAL A 84 -5.38 -3.29 -8.56
N GLU A 85 -4.88 -4.05 -9.55
CA GLU A 85 -5.75 -4.68 -10.57
C GLU A 85 -6.61 -5.80 -10.00
N TRP A 86 -6.09 -6.58 -9.06
CA TRP A 86 -6.89 -7.55 -8.33
C TRP A 86 -8.08 -6.88 -7.62
N PHE A 87 -7.88 -5.67 -7.08
CA PHE A 87 -8.96 -4.88 -6.51
C PHE A 87 -9.97 -4.41 -7.56
N ARG A 88 -9.51 -3.94 -8.73
CA ARG A 88 -10.36 -3.51 -9.84
C ARG A 88 -11.19 -4.66 -10.40
N ALA A 89 -10.56 -5.79 -10.72
CA ALA A 89 -11.25 -7.00 -11.14
C ALA A 89 -12.26 -7.49 -10.09
N GLY A 90 -11.94 -7.35 -8.80
CA GLY A 90 -12.86 -7.68 -7.71
C GLY A 90 -14.15 -6.84 -7.72
N ALA A 91 -14.14 -5.62 -8.25
CA ALA A 91 -15.32 -4.75 -8.30
C ALA A 91 -16.42 -5.29 -9.22
N ASP A 92 -16.06 -6.06 -10.24
CA ASP A 92 -17.02 -6.72 -11.15
C ASP A 92 -17.84 -7.81 -10.43
N PHE A 93 -17.32 -8.33 -9.32
CA PHE A 93 -17.93 -9.45 -8.58
C PHE A 93 -18.41 -9.07 -7.18
N LEU A 94 -17.92 -7.96 -6.62
CA LEU A 94 -18.18 -7.54 -5.24
C LEU A 94 -18.68 -6.08 -5.19
N PRO A 95 -19.99 -5.84 -4.98
CA PRO A 95 -20.56 -4.49 -4.93
C PRO A 95 -19.88 -3.56 -3.92
N ARG A 96 -19.50 -4.08 -2.74
CA ARG A 96 -18.76 -3.30 -1.73
C ARG A 96 -17.41 -2.77 -2.23
N VAL A 97 -16.76 -3.50 -3.14
CA VAL A 97 -15.48 -3.09 -3.74
C VAL A 97 -15.73 -2.04 -4.81
N ALA A 98 -16.78 -2.19 -5.62
CA ALA A 98 -17.19 -1.18 -6.59
C ALA A 98 -17.53 0.16 -5.91
N GLU A 99 -18.32 0.14 -4.83
CA GLU A 99 -18.61 1.33 -4.01
C GLU A 99 -17.37 1.91 -3.32
N ALA A 100 -16.39 1.06 -3.00
CA ALA A 100 -15.12 1.52 -2.46
C ALA A 100 -14.34 2.30 -3.53
N LEU A 101 -14.19 1.75 -4.74
CA LEU A 101 -13.47 2.36 -5.85
C LEU A 101 -14.11 3.63 -6.38
N ALA A 102 -15.44 3.69 -6.46
CA ALA A 102 -16.18 4.88 -6.88
C ALA A 102 -15.96 6.10 -5.96
N ALA A 103 -15.39 5.91 -4.76
CA ALA A 103 -15.02 6.99 -3.85
C ALA A 103 -13.51 7.31 -3.87
N LEU A 104 -12.75 6.75 -4.81
CA LEU A 104 -11.29 6.81 -4.92
C LEU A 104 -10.83 7.28 -6.30
N ASP A 105 -11.60 8.13 -6.97
CA ASP A 105 -11.30 8.58 -8.34
C ASP A 105 -9.86 9.10 -8.50
N ASP A 106 -9.38 9.89 -7.54
CA ASP A 106 -8.01 10.42 -7.54
C ASP A 106 -6.96 9.30 -7.45
N GLU A 107 -7.17 8.30 -6.58
CA GLU A 107 -6.22 7.20 -6.43
C GLU A 107 -6.29 6.19 -7.57
N VAL A 108 -7.45 6.02 -8.20
CA VAL A 108 -7.61 5.24 -9.43
C VAL A 108 -6.84 5.91 -10.57
N HIS A 109 -7.03 7.22 -10.76
CA HIS A 109 -6.30 7.98 -11.76
C HIS A 109 -4.78 7.91 -11.51
N ARG A 110 -4.37 8.09 -10.25
CA ARG A 110 -2.95 7.98 -9.90
C ARG A 110 -2.38 6.59 -10.23
N ALA A 111 -3.12 5.52 -9.98
CA ALA A 111 -2.66 4.18 -10.31
C ALA A 111 -2.39 3.99 -11.81
N ASP A 112 -3.22 4.61 -12.67
CA ASP A 112 -3.02 4.58 -14.12
C ASP A 112 -1.78 5.35 -14.54
N GLU A 113 -1.55 6.55 -13.99
CA GLU A 113 -0.32 7.32 -14.23
C GLU A 113 0.95 6.53 -13.86
N LEU A 114 0.92 5.81 -12.73
CA LEU A 114 2.05 4.99 -12.28
C LEU A 114 2.30 3.80 -13.22
N ARG A 115 1.24 3.20 -13.79
CA ARG A 115 1.39 2.15 -14.81
C ARG A 115 2.04 2.67 -16.08
N ASP A 116 1.57 3.80 -16.58
CA ASP A 116 2.13 4.44 -17.78
C ASP A 116 3.60 4.84 -17.58
N ARG A 117 3.92 5.35 -16.39
CA ARG A 117 5.30 5.65 -16.01
C ARG A 117 6.17 4.39 -15.97
N LEU A 118 5.75 3.32 -15.31
CA LEU A 118 6.49 2.06 -15.25
C LEU A 118 6.73 1.49 -16.66
N ALA A 119 5.70 1.52 -17.53
CA ALA A 119 5.82 1.08 -18.92
C ALA A 119 6.81 1.93 -19.73
N SER A 120 6.90 3.22 -19.41
CA SER A 120 7.86 4.14 -20.04
C SER A 120 9.29 3.87 -19.58
N GLU A 121 9.51 3.70 -18.27
CA GLU A 121 10.83 3.39 -17.67
C GLU A 121 11.41 2.10 -18.29
N ARG A 122 10.59 1.04 -18.42
CA ARG A 122 10.95 -0.24 -19.07
C ARG A 122 11.34 -0.14 -20.54
N ARG A 123 10.84 0.86 -21.26
CA ARG A 123 11.16 1.06 -22.68
C ARG A 123 12.51 1.74 -22.86
N THR A 124 12.95 2.48 -21.84
CA THR A 124 14.16 3.31 -21.87
C THR A 124 15.37 2.69 -21.17
N GLY A 125 15.17 1.66 -20.34
CA GLY A 125 16.24 0.83 -19.76
C GLY A 125 16.68 -0.29 -20.69
#